data_AF-A0A1T4MVV2-F1
#
_entry.id   AF-A0A1T4MVV2-F1
#
_cell.length_a   1.000
_cell.length_b   1.000
_cell.length_c   1.000
_cell.angle_alpha   90.00
_cell.angle_beta   90.00
_cell.angle_gamma   90.00
#
_symmetry.space_group_name_H-M   'P 1'
#
loop_
_entity.id
_entity.type
_entity.pdbx_description
1 polymer ?
#
loop_
_entity_poly.entity_id
_entity_poly.type
_entity_poly.pdbx_seq_one_letter_code
_entity_poly.pdbx_strand_id
1 'polypeptide(L)'
;MSEKKEKGNGGFWQFVKFALFSASAGIIQVAAFTLMSEVIIKLPVLQNWMDSNATFAKIMQNEYGPMYLIALLLSVIWNFTFNRKFTFKSANNVPIAMLKVLAFYCVFTPVSTILGNHFTAKFADVTAINYIVLACTMACNMITEFLYDKFFVFRGQEGTAVKK
;
A
#
# COMPACT_ATOMS: atom_id res chain seq x y z
N MET A 1 18.76 5.50 -37.62
CA MET A 1 19.40 5.34 -36.29
C MET A 1 18.57 4.35 -35.50
N SER A 2 19.07 3.12 -35.33
CA SER A 2 18.27 2.02 -34.74
C SER A 2 18.11 2.27 -33.23
N GLU A 3 16.90 2.59 -32.78
CA GLU A 3 16.58 2.55 -31.36
C GLU A 3 16.74 1.11 -30.87
N LYS A 4 17.78 0.89 -30.08
CA LYS A 4 17.99 -0.33 -29.31
C LYS A 4 16.85 -0.40 -28.30
N LYS A 5 15.72 -1.03 -28.66
CA LYS A 5 14.74 -1.52 -27.69
C LYS A 5 15.52 -2.44 -26.74
N GLU A 6 15.75 -1.99 -25.52
CA GLU A 6 16.36 -2.83 -24.48
C GLU A 6 15.49 -4.09 -24.32
N LYS A 7 16.07 -5.20 -24.80
CA LYS A 7 15.47 -6.53 -24.84
C LYS A 7 15.31 -7.07 -23.42
N GLY A 8 14.11 -7.55 -23.11
CA GLY A 8 13.87 -8.75 -22.31
C GLY A 8 13.91 -8.65 -20.77
N ASN A 9 14.81 -7.85 -20.19
CA ASN A 9 15.06 -7.94 -18.74
C ASN A 9 14.41 -6.83 -17.89
N GLY A 10 13.96 -5.74 -18.51
CA GLY A 10 13.42 -4.59 -17.77
C GLY A 10 12.19 -4.91 -16.92
N GLY A 11 11.27 -5.73 -17.43
CA GLY A 11 10.01 -6.02 -16.75
C GLY A 11 10.16 -6.86 -15.48
N PHE A 12 11.04 -7.87 -15.50
CA PHE A 12 11.34 -8.68 -14.32
C PHE A 12 12.07 -7.86 -13.26
N TRP A 13 13.05 -7.05 -13.65
CA TRP A 13 13.74 -6.16 -12.72
C TRP A 13 12.83 -5.07 -12.14
N GLN A 14 11.86 -4.57 -12.90
CA GLN A 14 10.81 -3.70 -12.38
C GLN A 14 9.99 -4.41 -11.31
N PHE A 15 9.58 -5.65 -11.55
CA PHE A 15 8.84 -6.44 -10.55
C PHE A 15 9.65 -6.66 -9.26
N VAL A 16 10.93 -7.03 -9.39
CA VAL A 16 11.82 -7.22 -8.22
C VAL A 16 11.96 -5.92 -7.42
N LYS A 17 12.22 -4.80 -8.08
CA LYS A 17 12.29 -3.49 -7.41
C LYS A 17 10.97 -3.12 -6.75
N PHE A 18 9.86 -3.36 -7.45
CA PHE A 18 8.52 -3.11 -6.93
C PHE A 18 8.28 -3.91 -5.65
N ALA A 19 8.53 -5.22 -5.68
CA ALA A 19 8.38 -6.09 -4.52
C ALA A 19 9.21 -5.63 -3.32
N LEU A 20 10.46 -5.20 -3.55
CA LEU A 20 11.31 -4.64 -2.49
C LEU A 20 10.74 -3.34 -1.91
N PHE A 21 10.26 -2.43 -2.76
CA PHE A 21 9.64 -1.19 -2.28
C PHE A 21 8.31 -1.43 -1.58
N SER A 22 7.49 -2.39 -2.04
CA SER A 22 6.25 -2.80 -1.37
C SER A 22 6.53 -3.43 -0.01
N ALA A 23 7.57 -4.27 0.11
CA ALA A 23 8.02 -4.78 1.40
C ALA A 23 8.45 -3.64 2.33
N SER A 24 9.20 -2.66 1.82
CA SER A 24 9.60 -1.48 2.60
C SER A 24 8.40 -0.63 3.04
N ALA A 25 7.37 -0.51 2.19
CA ALA A 25 6.13 0.19 2.53
C ALA A 25 5.37 -0.53 3.64
N GLY A 26 5.35 -1.86 3.65
CA GLY A 26 4.82 -2.66 4.76
C GLY A 26 5.54 -2.37 6.08
N ILE A 27 6.87 -2.25 6.06
CA ILE A 27 7.65 -1.86 7.25
C ILE A 27 7.27 -0.44 7.70
N ILE A 28 7.15 0.51 6.78
CA ILE A 28 6.71 1.89 7.10
C ILE A 28 5.30 1.91 7.69
N GLN A 29 4.39 1.09 7.18
CA GLN A 29 3.03 0.97 7.72
C GLN A 29 3.06 0.49 9.17
N VAL A 30 3.79 -0.60 9.44
CA VAL A 30 3.91 -1.15 10.79
C VAL A 30 4.57 -0.14 11.72
N ALA A 31 5.67 0.48 11.29
CA ALA A 31 6.38 1.48 12.09
C ALA A 31 5.51 2.72 12.39
N ALA A 32 4.80 3.25 11.39
CA ALA A 32 3.92 4.39 11.55
C ALA A 32 2.73 4.05 12.47
N PHE A 33 2.13 2.88 12.30
CA PHE A 33 1.03 2.41 13.15
C PHE A 33 1.49 2.25 14.60
N THR A 34 2.64 1.62 14.84
CA THR A 34 3.23 1.47 16.17
C THR A 34 3.53 2.83 16.79
N LEU A 35 4.15 3.74 16.04
CA LEU A 35 4.44 5.10 16.53
C LEU A 35 3.15 5.84 16.93
N MET A 36 2.12 5.76 16.10
CA MET A 36 0.84 6.40 16.40
C MET A 36 0.15 5.80 17.61
N SER A 37 0.12 4.47 17.72
CA SER A 37 -0.60 3.76 18.78
C SER A 37 0.12 3.82 20.12
N GLU A 38 1.46 3.72 20.12
CA GLU A 38 2.25 3.68 21.34
C GLU A 38 2.70 5.05 21.82
N VAL A 39 2.88 6.01 20.92
CA VAL A 39 3.37 7.35 21.28
C VAL A 39 2.26 8.38 21.18
N ILE A 40 1.66 8.55 20.00
CA ILE A 40 0.74 9.67 19.74
C ILE A 40 -0.55 9.54 20.58
N ILE A 41 -1.16 8.36 20.62
CA ILE A 41 -2.37 8.11 21.42
C ILE A 41 -2.13 8.31 22.91
N LYS A 42 -0.91 8.06 23.39
CA LYS A 42 -0.54 8.18 24.80
C LYS A 42 -0.10 9.59 25.21
N LEU A 43 -0.10 10.56 24.30
CA LEU A 43 0.22 11.94 24.64
C LEU A 43 -0.87 12.53 25.57
N PRO A 44 -0.49 13.33 26.60
CA PRO A 44 -1.44 13.86 27.59
C PRO A 44 -2.59 14.66 26.96
N VAL A 45 -2.28 15.44 25.92
CA VAL A 45 -3.29 16.22 25.19
C VAL A 45 -4.33 15.30 24.54
N LEU A 46 -3.88 14.22 23.90
CA LEU A 46 -4.79 13.29 23.21
C LEU A 46 -5.60 12.46 24.21
N GLN A 47 -4.97 12.02 25.31
CA GLN A 47 -5.66 11.30 26.39
C GLN A 47 -6.75 12.16 27.02
N ASN A 48 -6.46 13.41 27.36
CA ASN A 48 -7.47 14.32 27.91
C ASN A 48 -8.67 14.50 26.97
N TRP A 49 -8.45 14.54 25.65
CA TRP A 49 -9.52 14.66 24.66
C TRP A 49 -10.33 13.37 24.53
N MET A 50 -9.69 12.20 24.61
CA MET A 50 -10.39 10.91 24.64
C MET A 50 -11.22 10.75 25.91
N ASP A 51 -10.69 11.15 27.07
CA ASP A 51 -11.40 11.08 28.36
C ASP A 51 -12.59 12.05 28.41
N SER A 52 -12.47 13.20 27.74
CA SER A 52 -13.54 14.21 27.68
C SER A 52 -14.64 13.88 26.67
N ASN A 53 -14.43 12.95 25.74
CA ASN A 53 -15.40 12.62 24.70
C ASN A 53 -15.36 11.13 24.31
N ALA A 54 -16.37 10.39 24.79
CA ALA A 54 -16.51 8.95 24.54
C ALA A 54 -16.63 8.58 23.05
N THR A 55 -17.28 9.42 22.24
CA THR A 55 -17.37 9.20 20.78
C THR A 55 -16.01 9.34 20.11
N PHE A 56 -15.24 10.35 20.51
CA PHE A 56 -13.88 10.56 20.01
C PHE A 56 -12.96 9.40 20.41
N ALA A 57 -13.00 8.96 21.67
CA ALA A 57 -12.24 7.79 22.13
C ALA A 57 -12.57 6.53 21.31
N LYS A 58 -13.87 6.28 21.07
CA LYS A 58 -14.31 5.13 20.25
C LYS A 58 -13.78 5.18 18.83
N ILE A 59 -13.71 6.37 18.22
CA ILE A 59 -13.15 6.55 16.86
C ILE A 59 -11.64 6.29 16.86
N MET A 60 -10.93 6.82 17.84
CA MET A 60 -9.47 6.72 17.94
C MET A 60 -8.96 5.32 18.29
N GLN A 61 -9.74 4.56 19.07
CA GLN A 61 -9.40 3.20 19.51
C GLN A 61 -9.92 2.10 18.56
N ASN A 62 -10.63 2.46 17.49
CA ASN A 62 -11.10 1.49 16.50
C ASN A 62 -9.91 0.82 15.78
N GLU A 63 -9.98 -0.49 15.59
CA GLU A 63 -8.96 -1.30 14.89
C GLU A 63 -8.66 -0.76 13.48
N TYR A 64 -9.68 -0.30 12.77
CA TYR A 64 -9.56 0.35 11.46
C TYR A 64 -9.73 1.87 11.55
N GLY A 65 -9.38 2.44 12.71
CA GLY A 65 -9.54 3.84 13.02
C GLY A 65 -8.56 4.76 12.27
N PRO A 66 -8.56 6.06 12.61
CA PRO A 66 -7.73 7.05 11.94
C PRO A 66 -6.24 6.71 11.92
N MET A 67 -5.71 6.07 12.97
CA MET A 67 -4.28 5.71 13.02
C MET A 67 -3.91 4.65 11.98
N TYR A 68 -4.75 3.62 11.82
CA TYR A 68 -4.57 2.61 10.78
C TYR A 68 -4.61 3.25 9.38
N LEU A 69 -5.61 4.11 9.13
CA LEU A 69 -5.75 4.80 7.84
C LEU A 69 -4.56 5.71 7.53
N ILE A 70 -4.05 6.46 8.51
CA ILE A 70 -2.87 7.31 8.32
C ILE A 70 -1.64 6.44 8.00
N ALA A 71 -1.45 5.33 8.72
CA ALA A 71 -0.32 4.43 8.49
C ALA A 71 -0.37 3.82 7.09
N LEU A 72 -1.57 3.42 6.65
CA LEU A 72 -1.83 2.91 5.31
C LEU A 72 -1.57 3.98 4.23
N LEU A 73 -2.03 5.22 4.43
CA LEU A 73 -1.77 6.30 3.48
C LEU A 73 -0.28 6.61 3.37
N LEU A 74 0.44 6.64 4.49
CA LEU A 74 1.89 6.84 4.52
C LEU A 74 2.62 5.72 3.76
N SER A 75 2.19 4.46 3.93
CA SER A 75 2.80 3.32 3.22
C SER A 75 2.52 3.38 1.72
N VAL A 76 1.29 3.73 1.30
CA VAL A 76 0.94 3.91 -0.12
C VAL A 76 1.73 5.05 -0.75
N ILE A 77 1.84 6.20 -0.08
CA ILE A 77 2.63 7.34 -0.56
C ILE A 77 4.11 6.96 -0.68
N TRP A 78 4.65 6.23 0.30
CA TRP A 78 6.01 5.72 0.27
C TRP A 78 6.22 4.78 -0.92
N ASN A 79 5.38 3.74 -1.05
CA ASN A 79 5.43 2.76 -2.14
C ASN A 79 5.40 3.47 -3.51
N PHE A 80 4.44 4.38 -3.69
CA PHE A 80 4.28 5.14 -4.93
C PHE A 80 5.51 6.00 -5.24
N THR A 81 6.03 6.73 -4.25
CA THR A 81 7.15 7.66 -4.44
C THR A 81 8.39 6.92 -4.92
N PHE A 82 8.74 5.81 -4.28
CA PHE A 82 9.90 5.02 -4.65
C PHE A 82 9.70 4.30 -5.98
N ASN A 83 8.52 3.70 -6.22
CA ASN A 83 8.25 3.01 -7.48
C ASN A 83 8.24 3.98 -8.67
N ARG A 84 7.62 5.16 -8.53
CA ARG A 84 7.67 6.20 -9.57
C ARG A 84 9.11 6.61 -9.89
N LYS A 85 9.95 6.82 -8.86
CA LYS A 85 11.31 7.34 -9.03
C LYS A 85 12.31 6.29 -9.51
N PHE A 86 12.25 5.07 -8.98
CA PHE A 86 13.31 4.06 -9.17
C PHE A 86 12.87 2.84 -10.00
N THR A 87 11.60 2.44 -9.92
CA THR A 87 11.06 1.30 -10.66
C THR A 87 10.66 1.72 -12.07
N PHE A 88 9.72 2.65 -12.18
CA PHE A 88 9.16 3.10 -13.47
C PHE A 88 9.85 4.34 -14.03
N LYS A 89 10.59 5.09 -13.21
CA LYS A 89 11.33 6.31 -13.59
C LYS A 89 10.46 7.28 -14.41
N SER A 90 9.27 7.59 -13.89
CA SER A 90 8.25 8.33 -14.64
C SER A 90 8.21 9.81 -14.26
N ALA A 91 8.20 10.69 -15.27
CA ALA A 91 7.96 12.13 -15.15
C ALA A 91 6.47 12.50 -15.16
N ASN A 92 5.57 11.51 -15.10
CA ASN A 92 4.12 11.72 -15.16
C ASN A 92 3.61 12.66 -14.06
N ASN A 93 2.44 13.27 -14.32
CA ASN A 93 1.70 14.11 -13.40
C ASN A 93 1.35 13.31 -12.13
N VAL A 94 1.99 13.70 -11.02
CA VAL A 94 1.90 13.00 -9.73
C VAL A 94 0.46 12.91 -9.21
N PRO A 95 -0.31 14.02 -9.13
CA PRO A 95 -1.72 13.97 -8.75
C PRO A 95 -2.57 12.94 -9.51
N ILE A 96 -2.44 12.89 -10.84
CA ILE A 96 -3.23 11.97 -11.66
C ILE A 96 -2.83 10.53 -11.40
N ALA A 97 -1.52 10.26 -11.28
CA ALA A 97 -1.02 8.93 -10.98
C ALA A 97 -1.46 8.46 -9.57
N MET A 98 -1.43 9.34 -8.57
CA MET A 98 -1.95 9.06 -7.23
C MET A 98 -3.45 8.78 -7.23
N LEU A 99 -4.23 9.51 -8.02
CA LEU A 99 -5.68 9.26 -8.13
C LEU A 99 -5.96 7.88 -8.73
N LYS A 100 -5.16 7.42 -9.70
CA LYS A 100 -5.26 6.07 -10.24
C LYS A 100 -4.95 5.01 -9.17
N VAL A 101 -3.89 5.21 -8.37
CA VAL A 101 -3.54 4.30 -7.28
C VAL A 101 -4.64 4.28 -6.20
N LEU A 102 -5.20 5.43 -5.87
CA LEU A 102 -6.35 5.51 -4.96
C LEU A 102 -7.54 4.72 -5.49
N ALA A 103 -7.87 4.86 -6.78
CA ALA A 103 -8.94 4.09 -7.41
C ALA A 103 -8.71 2.57 -7.34
N PHE A 104 -7.45 2.11 -7.46
CA PHE A 104 -7.10 0.72 -7.23
C PHE A 104 -7.44 0.27 -5.80
N TYR A 105 -6.99 1.01 -4.78
CA TYR A 105 -7.26 0.67 -3.38
C TYR A 105 -8.74 0.80 -2.98
N CYS A 106 -9.51 1.68 -3.63
CA CYS A 106 -10.97 1.77 -3.44
C CYS A 106 -11.70 0.50 -3.88
N VAL A 107 -11.14 -0.26 -4.83
CA VAL A 107 -11.73 -1.53 -5.31
C VAL A 107 -11.08 -2.72 -4.60
N PHE A 108 -9.75 -2.74 -4.50
CA PHE A 108 -9.02 -3.85 -3.92
C PHE A 108 -9.36 -4.07 -2.44
N THR A 109 -9.45 -3.00 -1.64
CA THR A 109 -9.75 -3.09 -0.21
C THR A 109 -11.09 -3.76 0.10
N PRO A 110 -12.25 -3.32 -0.45
CA PRO A 110 -13.52 -3.99 -0.15
C PRO A 110 -13.55 -5.44 -0.67
N VAL A 111 -12.98 -5.70 -1.86
CA VAL A 111 -12.94 -7.06 -2.42
C VAL A 111 -12.09 -7.99 -1.55
N SER A 112 -10.89 -7.57 -1.17
CA SER A 112 -10.00 -8.35 -0.31
C SER A 112 -10.58 -8.57 1.08
N THR A 113 -11.28 -7.60 1.67
CA THR A 113 -11.97 -7.78 2.95
C THR A 113 -13.08 -8.83 2.88
N ILE A 114 -13.93 -8.77 1.84
CA ILE A 114 -15.02 -9.74 1.65
C ILE A 114 -14.46 -11.15 1.44
N LEU A 115 -13.47 -11.29 0.54
CA LEU A 115 -12.83 -12.58 0.26
C LEU A 115 -12.07 -13.10 1.48
N GLY A 116 -11.37 -12.22 2.20
CA GLY A 116 -10.65 -12.56 3.42
C GLY A 116 -11.57 -13.19 4.45
N ASN A 117 -12.67 -12.49 4.78
CA ASN A 117 -13.69 -12.98 5.71
C ASN A 117 -14.33 -14.29 5.23
N HIS A 118 -14.59 -14.42 3.92
CA HIS A 118 -15.14 -15.66 3.37
C HIS A 118 -14.19 -16.84 3.55
N PHE A 119 -12.89 -16.68 3.24
CA PHE A 119 -11.91 -17.76 3.34
C PHE A 119 -11.53 -18.11 4.77
N THR A 120 -11.42 -17.12 5.66
CA THR A 120 -11.19 -17.39 7.10
C THR A 120 -12.36 -18.12 7.73
N ALA A 121 -13.60 -17.80 7.36
CA ALA A 121 -14.78 -18.53 7.82
C ALA A 121 -14.90 -19.94 7.22
N LYS A 122 -14.61 -20.09 5.92
CA LYS A 122 -14.73 -21.37 5.20
C LYS A 122 -13.72 -22.42 5.67
N PHE A 123 -12.52 -22.00 6.06
CA PHE A 123 -11.42 -22.86 6.48
C PHE A 123 -11.06 -22.62 7.96
N ALA A 124 -12.06 -22.34 8.79
CA ALA A 124 -11.87 -22.00 10.21
C ALA A 124 -11.22 -23.13 11.04
N ASP A 125 -11.29 -24.37 10.55
CA ASP A 125 -10.66 -25.57 11.12
C ASP A 125 -9.15 -25.64 10.85
N VAL A 126 -8.64 -24.88 9.88
CA VAL A 126 -7.22 -24.83 9.56
C VAL A 126 -6.49 -23.92 10.54
N THR A 127 -5.53 -24.48 11.27
CA THR A 127 -4.65 -23.71 12.15
C THR A 127 -3.90 -22.65 11.32
N ALA A 128 -3.83 -21.42 11.83
CA ALA A 128 -3.19 -20.28 11.16
C ALA A 128 -3.87 -19.79 9.87
N ILE A 129 -5.14 -20.14 9.59
CA ILE A 129 -5.87 -19.68 8.40
C ILE A 129 -5.84 -18.15 8.22
N ASN A 130 -5.96 -17.38 9.31
CA ASN A 130 -5.89 -15.92 9.27
C ASN A 130 -4.56 -15.42 8.69
N TYR A 131 -3.44 -16.03 9.07
CA TYR A 131 -2.11 -15.67 8.56
C TYR A 131 -1.93 -16.08 7.10
N ILE A 132 -2.47 -17.23 6.71
CA ILE A 132 -2.43 -17.72 5.32
C ILE A 132 -3.22 -16.77 4.42
N VAL A 133 -4.47 -16.45 4.79
CA VAL A 133 -5.33 -15.53 4.04
C VAL A 133 -4.71 -14.14 3.98
N LEU A 134 -4.12 -13.65 5.06
CA LEU A 134 -3.39 -12.39 5.08
C LEU A 134 -2.20 -12.42 4.10
N ALA A 135 -1.35 -13.45 4.15
CA ALA A 135 -0.21 -13.59 3.26
C ALA A 135 -0.63 -13.66 1.78
N CYS A 136 -1.67 -14.43 1.46
CA CYS A 136 -2.27 -14.48 0.12
C CYS A 136 -2.79 -13.11 -0.30
N THR A 137 -3.48 -12.39 0.59
CA THR A 137 -4.01 -11.04 0.32
C THR A 137 -2.89 -10.05 0.03
N MET A 138 -1.80 -10.09 0.82
CA MET A 138 -0.62 -9.25 0.61
C MET A 138 0.07 -9.56 -0.73
N ALA A 139 0.21 -10.84 -1.08
CA ALA A 139 0.79 -11.26 -2.36
C ALA A 139 -0.09 -10.81 -3.54
N CYS A 140 -1.41 -11.02 -3.45
CA CYS A 140 -2.36 -10.53 -4.44
C CYS A 140 -2.30 -9.01 -4.59
N ASN A 141 -2.26 -8.26 -3.49
CA ASN A 141 -2.12 -6.80 -3.51
C ASN A 141 -0.86 -6.40 -4.28
N MET A 142 0.30 -6.91 -3.88
CA MET A 142 1.58 -6.59 -4.50
C MET A 142 1.61 -6.91 -6.00
N ILE A 143 1.13 -8.10 -6.40
CA ILE A 143 1.14 -8.52 -7.80
C ILE A 143 0.17 -7.66 -8.64
N THR A 144 -1.05 -7.47 -8.15
CA THR A 144 -2.07 -6.71 -8.88
C THR A 144 -1.76 -5.22 -8.93
N GLU A 145 -1.22 -4.64 -7.85
CA GLU A 145 -0.74 -3.26 -7.82
C GLU A 145 0.42 -3.07 -8.80
N PHE A 146 1.38 -4.01 -8.86
CA PHE A 146 2.45 -3.95 -9.86
C PHE A 146 1.91 -3.94 -11.30
N LEU A 147 0.97 -4.83 -11.60
CA LEU A 147 0.36 -4.92 -12.93
C LEU A 147 -0.43 -3.64 -13.26
N TYR A 148 -1.19 -3.13 -12.30
CA TYR A 148 -1.95 -1.89 -12.44
C TYR A 148 -1.02 -0.69 -12.66
N ASP A 149 0.05 -0.59 -11.89
CA ASP A 149 1.03 0.49 -12.02
C ASP A 149 1.72 0.45 -13.38
N LYS A 150 2.16 -0.73 -13.80
CA LYS A 150 2.84 -0.95 -15.07
C LYS A 150 1.93 -0.66 -16.27
N PHE A 151 0.73 -1.22 -16.28
CA PHE A 151 -0.14 -1.20 -17.46
C PHE A 151 -1.17 -0.08 -17.46
N PHE A 152 -1.38 0.63 -16.35
CA PHE A 152 -2.39 1.68 -16.26
C PHE A 152 -1.89 3.00 -15.67
N VAL A 153 -1.13 2.97 -14.57
CA VAL A 153 -0.66 4.21 -13.91
C VAL A 153 0.46 4.88 -14.72
N PHE A 154 1.51 4.13 -15.04
CA PHE A 154 2.72 4.60 -15.71
C PHE A 154 2.80 4.21 -17.19
N ARG A 155 1.73 3.64 -17.75
CA ARG A 155 1.67 3.24 -19.16
C ARG A 155 2.11 4.37 -20.08
N GLY A 156 3.12 4.09 -20.91
CA GLY A 156 3.66 5.06 -21.88
C GLY A 156 4.45 6.21 -21.26
N GLN A 157 4.66 6.21 -19.95
CA GLN A 157 5.40 7.23 -19.20
C GLN A 157 6.64 6.66 -18.50
N GLU A 158 6.97 5.39 -18.74
CA GLU A 158 8.15 4.73 -18.18
C GLU A 158 9.44 5.34 -18.75
N GLY A 159 10.44 5.56 -17.90
CA GLY A 159 11.75 6.09 -18.31
C GLY A 159 11.78 7.57 -18.69
N THR A 160 10.64 8.26 -18.72
CA THR A 160 10.55 9.68 -19.10
C THR A 160 11.29 10.63 -18.16
N ALA A 161 11.59 10.22 -16.92
CA ALA A 161 12.37 11.02 -15.97
C ALA A 161 13.89 10.90 -16.14
N VAL A 162 14.38 10.02 -17.02
CA VAL A 162 15.82 9.88 -17.30
C VAL A 162 16.22 10.89 -18.37
N LYS A 163 17.12 11.82 -18.06
CA LYS A 163 17.76 12.65 -19.10
C LYS A 163 18.55 11.72 -20.03
N LYS A 164 18.23 11.76 -21.33
CA LYS A 164 19.01 11.09 -22.38
C LYS A 164 20.40 11.70 -22.46
#